data_AF-A0A5C8T0F6-F1
#
_entry.id   AF-A0A5C8T0F6-F1
#
_cell.length_a   1.000
_cell.length_b   1.000
_cell.length_c   1.000
_cell.angle_alpha   90.00
_cell.angle_beta   90.00
_cell.angle_gamma   90.00
#
_symmetry.space_group_name_H-M   'P 1'
#
loop_
_entity.id
_entity.type
_entity.pdbx_description
1 polymer ?
#
loop_
_entity_poly.entity_id
_entity_poly.type
_entity_poly.pdbx_seq_one_letter_code
_entity_poly.pdbx_strand_id
1 'polypeptide(L)' 'MTAWVKGDATDAEGAIAAAAALLAAAHAPVFAGLNADVAAIRAAYRLAGTIGASLDTQGAAGTYADLGALARVGAMTTTP' A
#
# COMPACT_ATOMS: atom_id res chain seq x y z
N MET A 1 12.00 10.68 16.33
CA MET A 1 11.05 9.55 16.36
C MET A 1 11.87 8.28 16.46
N THR A 2 11.61 7.44 17.45
CA THR A 2 12.34 6.17 17.62
C THR A 2 11.75 5.14 16.67
N ALA A 3 12.58 4.54 15.83
CA ALA A 3 12.19 3.43 14.97
C ALA A 3 12.67 2.10 15.57
N TRP A 4 12.09 0.99 15.13
CA TRP A 4 12.34 -0.33 15.71
C TRP A 4 12.46 -1.38 14.62
N VAL A 5 13.45 -2.27 14.74
CA VAL A 5 13.64 -3.41 13.84
C VAL A 5 13.82 -4.66 14.70
N LYS A 6 12.96 -5.66 14.51
CA LYS A 6 12.99 -6.94 15.27
C LYS A 6 13.00 -6.79 16.81
N GLY A 7 12.48 -5.67 17.33
CA GLY A 7 12.41 -5.38 18.77
C GLY A 7 13.52 -4.46 19.28
N ASP A 8 14.55 -4.19 18.48
CA ASP A 8 15.65 -3.29 18.85
C ASP A 8 15.41 -1.87 18.32
N ALA A 9 15.77 -0.88 19.13
CA ALA A 9 15.67 0.53 18.74
C ALA A 9 16.73 0.88 17.68
N THR A 10 16.35 1.70 16.71
CA THR A 10 17.21 2.20 15.64
C THR A 10 16.84 3.63 15.25
N ASP A 11 17.70 4.26 14.46
CA ASP A 11 17.39 5.52 13.77
C ASP A 11 16.51 5.28 12.51
N ALA A 12 16.12 6.39 11.88
CA ALA A 12 15.25 6.35 10.70
C ALA A 12 15.90 5.64 9.51
N GLU A 13 17.17 5.91 9.23
CA GLU A 13 17.91 5.31 8.12
C GLU A 13 18.05 3.80 8.28
N GLY A 14 18.36 3.32 9.49
CA GLY A 14 18.42 1.89 9.79
C GLY A 14 17.08 1.19 9.58
N ALA A 15 15.97 1.83 9.97
CA ALA A 15 14.64 1.28 9.74
C ALA A 15 14.24 1.27 8.26
N ILE A 16 14.57 2.33 7.50
CA ILE A 16 14.31 2.41 6.05
C ILE A 16 15.10 1.33 5.31
N ALA A 17 16.39 1.16 5.63
CA ALA A 17 17.23 0.11 5.04
C ALA A 17 16.67 -1.29 5.31
N ALA A 18 16.23 -1.56 6.54
CA ALA A 18 15.61 -2.84 6.90
C ALA A 18 14.29 -3.08 6.15
N ALA A 19 13.44 -2.06 6.01
CA ALA A 19 12.19 -2.15 5.25
C ALA A 19 12.45 -2.40 3.75
N ALA A 20 13.43 -1.70 3.17
CA ALA A 20 13.82 -1.89 1.78
C ALA A 20 14.33 -3.32 1.52
N ALA A 21 15.17 -3.85 2.42
CA ALA A 21 15.65 -5.24 2.33
C ALA A 21 14.51 -6.27 2.42
N LEU A 22 13.53 -6.02 3.30
CA LEU A 22 12.35 -6.88 3.43
C LEU A 22 11.49 -6.86 2.14
N LEU A 23 11.25 -5.68 1.57
CA LEU A 23 10.49 -5.54 0.33
C LEU A 23 11.22 -6.16 -0.86
N ALA A 24 12.54 -6.00 -0.97
CA ALA A 24 13.34 -6.56 -2.05
C ALA A 24 13.37 -8.11 -2.03
N ALA A 25 13.27 -8.72 -0.85
CA ALA A 25 13.21 -10.18 -0.71
C ALA A 25 11.81 -10.76 -0.94
N ALA A 26 10.75 -9.94 -0.97
CA ALA A 26 9.38 -10.39 -1.13
C ALA A 26 9.02 -10.65 -2.60
N HIS A 27 8.41 -11.79 -2.88
CA HIS A 27 7.93 -12.11 -4.24
C HIS A 27 6.64 -11.34 -4.61
N ALA A 28 5.78 -11.06 -3.63
CA ALA A 28 4.50 -10.38 -3.83
C ALA A 28 4.23 -9.41 -2.66
N PRO A 29 4.93 -8.27 -2.59
CA PRO A 29 4.72 -7.28 -1.55
C PRO A 29 3.33 -6.63 -1.64
N VAL A 30 2.77 -6.28 -0.48
CA VAL A 30 1.46 -5.64 -0.35
C VAL A 30 1.58 -4.41 0.55
N PHE A 31 1.05 -3.27 0.10
CA PHE A 31 0.88 -2.07 0.91
C PHE A 31 -0.58 -1.95 1.33
N ALA A 32 -0.86 -2.26 2.59
CA ALA A 32 -2.21 -2.22 3.14
C ALA A 32 -2.49 -0.91 3.91
N GLY A 33 -3.75 -0.66 4.25
CA GLY A 33 -4.14 0.48 5.08
C GLY A 33 -4.39 1.73 4.25
N LEU A 34 -3.32 2.46 3.95
CA LEU A 34 -3.36 3.76 3.24
C LEU A 34 -4.21 4.84 3.95
N ASN A 35 -4.36 4.73 5.27
CA ASN A 35 -4.97 5.75 6.13
C ASN A 35 -3.95 6.84 6.47
N ALA A 36 -3.57 7.65 5.47
CA ALA A 36 -2.57 8.70 5.61
C ALA A 36 -2.97 9.94 4.78
N ASP A 37 -2.19 11.01 4.86
CA ASP A 37 -2.39 12.14 3.97
C ASP A 37 -2.16 11.78 2.48
N VAL A 38 -2.64 12.64 1.58
CA VAL A 38 -2.58 12.42 0.13
C VAL A 38 -1.15 12.31 -0.40
N ALA A 39 -0.18 12.99 0.22
CA ALA A 39 1.21 12.92 -0.20
C ALA A 39 1.81 11.55 0.12
N ALA A 40 1.52 11.01 1.31
CA ALA A 40 1.91 9.66 1.71
C ALA A 40 1.23 8.59 0.84
N ILE A 41 -0.07 8.73 0.55
CA ILE A 41 -0.77 7.83 -0.37
C ILE A 41 -0.11 7.86 -1.76
N ARG A 42 0.18 9.04 -2.30
CA ARG A 42 0.85 9.18 -3.60
C ARG A 42 2.24 8.52 -3.59
N ALA A 43 2.99 8.67 -2.51
CA ALA A 43 4.30 8.02 -2.35
C ALA A 43 4.18 6.49 -2.33
N ALA A 44 3.18 5.94 -1.60
CA ALA A 44 2.90 4.51 -1.57
C ALA A 44 2.57 3.96 -2.98
N TYR A 45 1.73 4.67 -3.74
CA TYR A 45 1.43 4.29 -5.12
C TYR A 45 2.66 4.30 -6.03
N ARG A 46 3.54 5.32 -5.91
CA ARG A 46 4.79 5.38 -6.69
C ARG A 46 5.73 4.24 -6.33
N LEU A 47 5.90 3.95 -5.04
CA LEU A 47 6.73 2.85 -4.57
C LEU A 47 6.18 1.50 -5.04
N ALA A 48 4.87 1.26 -4.88
CA ALA A 48 4.21 0.05 -5.33
C ALA A 48 4.37 -0.17 -6.83
N GLY A 49 4.17 0.88 -7.64
CA GLY A 49 4.38 0.84 -9.08
C GLY A 49 5.84 0.57 -9.47
N THR A 50 6.80 1.00 -8.65
CA THR A 50 8.24 0.76 -8.89
C THR A 50 8.62 -0.70 -8.63
N ILE A 51 8.10 -1.31 -7.55
CA ILE A 51 8.51 -2.65 -7.12
C ILE A 51 7.53 -3.76 -7.50
N GLY A 52 6.44 -3.43 -8.21
CA GLY A 52 5.41 -4.40 -8.58
C GLY A 52 4.55 -4.87 -7.39
N ALA A 53 4.36 -4.03 -6.37
CA ALA A 53 3.52 -4.35 -5.21
C ALA A 53 2.03 -4.13 -5.49
N SER A 54 1.17 -4.84 -4.77
CA SER A 54 -0.26 -4.53 -4.71
C SER A 54 -0.59 -3.54 -3.59
N LEU A 55 -1.75 -2.90 -3.70
CA LEU A 55 -2.28 -1.95 -2.73
C LEU A 55 -3.62 -2.47 -2.22
N ASP A 56 -3.85 -2.41 -0.92
CA ASP A 56 -5.10 -2.82 -0.27
C ASP A 56 -5.55 -1.77 0.76
N THR A 57 -6.53 -0.94 0.42
CA THR A 57 -7.00 0.11 1.30
C THR A 57 -7.85 -0.46 2.44
N GLN A 58 -7.62 0.02 3.66
CA GLN A 58 -8.54 -0.27 4.76
C GLN A 58 -9.85 0.49 4.55
N GLY A 59 -10.99 -0.15 4.84
CA GLY A 59 -12.32 0.44 4.64
C GLY A 59 -12.85 0.40 3.21
N ALA A 60 -12.28 -0.44 2.33
CA ALA A 60 -12.65 -0.58 0.92
C ALA A 60 -14.01 -1.25 0.63
N ALA A 61 -14.95 -1.26 1.59
CA ALA A 61 -16.25 -1.93 1.42
C ALA A 61 -17.03 -1.40 0.20
N GLY A 62 -16.98 -0.08 -0.04
CA GLY A 62 -17.54 0.52 -1.24
C GLY A 62 -16.84 0.05 -2.52
N THR A 63 -15.50 0.05 -2.52
CA THR A 63 -14.70 -0.42 -3.67
C THR A 63 -14.99 -1.87 -4.03
N TYR A 64 -15.10 -2.78 -3.06
CA TYR A 64 -15.44 -4.17 -3.34
C TYR A 64 -16.88 -4.34 -3.84
N ALA A 65 -17.83 -3.53 -3.37
CA ALA A 65 -19.19 -3.50 -3.90
C ALA A 65 -19.22 -3.04 -5.37
N ASP A 66 -18.46 -1.99 -5.68
CA ASP A 66 -18.31 -1.44 -7.04
C ASP A 66 -17.66 -2.45 -7.99
N LEU A 67 -16.58 -3.10 -7.55
CA LEU A 67 -15.93 -4.18 -8.31
C LEU A 67 -16.88 -5.36 -8.54
N GLY A 68 -17.72 -5.69 -7.56
CA GLY A 68 -18.76 -6.72 -7.71
C GLY A 68 -19.80 -6.35 -8.77
N ALA A 69 -20.25 -5.09 -8.79
CA ALA A 69 -21.16 -4.59 -9.82
C ALA A 69 -20.50 -4.64 -11.22
N LEU A 70 -19.25 -4.19 -11.32
CA LEU A 70 -18.47 -4.24 -12.56
C LEU A 70 -18.27 -5.68 -13.05
N ALA A 71 -17.91 -6.62 -12.18
CA ALA A 71 -17.71 -8.02 -12.55
C ALA A 71 -19.00 -8.68 -13.05
N ARG A 72 -20.17 -8.26 -12.53
CA ARG A 72 -21.47 -8.82 -12.92
C ARG A 72 -22.03 -8.24 -14.23
N VAL A 73 -21.84 -6.94 -14.46
CA VAL A 73 -22.51 -6.20 -15.55
C VAL A 73 -21.53 -5.82 -16.67
N GLY A 74 -20.22 -5.84 -16.40
CA GLY A 74 -19.16 -5.53 -17.37
C GLY A 74 -18.89 -4.04 -17.56
N ALA A 75 -19.67 -3.14 -16.95
CA ALA A 75 -19.47 -1.70 -17.01
C ALA A 75 -19.92 -1.00 -15.72
N MET A 76 -19.23 0.09 -15.38
CA MET A 76 -19.59 1.01 -14.30
C MET A 76 -19.38 2.45 -14.80
N THR A 77 -20.40 3.30 -14.66
CA THR A 77 -20.34 4.72 -15.04
C THR A 77 -20.38 5.58 -13.78
N THR A 78 -19.49 6.58 -13.71
CA THR A 78 -19.46 7.60 -12.65
C THR A 78 -19.80 8.96 -13.25
N THR A 79 -20.30 9.90 -12.44
CA THR A 79 -20.39 11.30 -12.84
C THR A 79 -18.99 11.90 -12.99
N PRO A 80 -18.81 12.96 -13.80
CA PRO A 80 -17.55 13.69 -13.88
C PRO A 80 -17.05 14.23 -12.53
#